data_AF-A0A4Y0BSM7-F1
#
_entry.id   AF-A0A4Y0BSM7-F1
#
_cell.length_a   1.000
_cell.length_b   1.000
_cell.length_c   1.000
_cell.angle_alpha   90.00
_cell.angle_beta   90.00
_cell.angle_gamma   90.00
#
_symmetry.space_group_name_H-M   'P 1'
#
loop_
_entity.id
_entity.type
_entity.pdbx_description
1 polymer ?
#
loop_
_entity_poly.entity_id
_entity_poly.type
_entity_poly.pdbx_seq_one_letter_code
_entity_poly.pdbx_strand_id
1 'polypeptide(L)'
;MKVLGWLVVVCATFTFALGSFVECDLDLEDAKIISQLPEECQHVDDTTKALMLEEATSFKLFHEKLLNYEASKAPNSDEEIHMDMDFRNALYGTVELHTCLSVNETVHLYLRCLIDKRSQMMDLIEQAT
;
A
#
# COMPACT_ATOMS: atom_id res chain seq x y z
N MET A 1 -37.89 48.58 16.78
CA MET A 1 -37.37 47.99 15.54
C MET A 1 -36.63 46.71 15.92
N LYS A 2 -37.13 45.55 15.52
CA LYS A 2 -36.56 44.22 15.79
C LYS A 2 -36.15 43.62 14.45
N VAL A 3 -34.86 43.36 14.27
CA VAL A 3 -34.30 42.75 13.05
C VAL A 3 -34.34 41.24 13.24
N LEU A 4 -35.16 40.54 12.44
CA LEU A 4 -35.12 39.09 12.30
C LEU A 4 -33.92 38.74 11.41
N GLY A 5 -32.86 38.19 12.00
CA GLY A 5 -31.75 37.60 11.25
C GLY A 5 -32.12 36.19 10.81
N TRP A 6 -32.27 35.98 9.50
CA TRP A 6 -32.32 34.66 8.89
C TRP A 6 -30.89 34.14 8.73
N LEU A 7 -30.50 33.18 9.56
CA LEU A 7 -29.30 32.37 9.38
C LEU A 7 -29.62 31.29 8.34
N VAL A 8 -29.30 31.56 7.08
CA VAL A 8 -29.23 30.51 6.05
C VAL A 8 -27.93 29.76 6.30
N VAL A 9 -27.99 28.67 7.05
CA VAL A 9 -26.91 27.69 7.13
C VAL A 9 -26.92 26.94 5.81
N VAL A 10 -26.13 27.44 4.85
CA VAL A 10 -25.75 26.65 3.68
C VAL A 10 -24.85 25.54 4.22
N CYS A 11 -25.43 24.36 4.45
CA CYS A 11 -24.69 23.11 4.55
C CYS A 11 -23.97 22.93 3.21
N ALA A 12 -22.77 23.51 3.11
CA ALA A 12 -21.80 23.13 2.10
C ALA A 12 -21.54 21.65 2.32
N THR A 13 -22.13 20.84 1.44
CA THR A 13 -21.85 19.42 1.31
C THR A 13 -20.36 19.29 1.07
N PHE A 14 -19.62 18.98 2.12
CA PHE A 14 -18.32 18.36 1.99
C PHE A 14 -18.57 17.01 1.33
N THR A 15 -18.55 16.98 0.01
CA THR A 15 -18.27 15.76 -0.75
C THR A 15 -16.86 15.37 -0.38
N PHE A 16 -16.72 14.68 0.76
CA PHE A 16 -15.57 13.82 1.01
C PHE A 16 -15.56 12.86 -0.17
N ALA A 17 -14.64 13.09 -1.11
CA ALA A 17 -14.26 12.08 -2.06
C ALA A 17 -13.68 10.92 -1.23
N LEU A 18 -14.55 9.99 -0.84
CA LEU A 18 -14.17 8.68 -0.38
C LEU A 18 -13.47 8.04 -1.57
N GLY A 19 -12.15 8.14 -1.63
CA GLY A 19 -11.39 7.29 -2.53
C GLY A 19 -11.67 5.85 -2.13
N SER A 20 -12.47 5.13 -2.90
CA SER A 20 -12.60 3.68 -2.73
C SER A 20 -11.34 3.06 -3.29
N PHE A 21 -10.45 2.60 -2.42
CA PHE A 21 -9.35 1.75 -2.83
C PHE A 21 -9.94 0.37 -3.14
N VAL A 22 -9.87 -0.05 -4.41
CA VAL A 22 -10.29 -1.37 -4.84
C VAL A 22 -9.03 -2.23 -4.93
N GLU A 23 -8.92 -3.22 -4.05
CA GLU A 23 -7.85 -4.21 -4.09
C GLU A 23 -8.26 -5.33 -5.05
N CYS A 24 -7.51 -5.47 -6.15
CA CYS A 24 -7.76 -6.49 -7.15
C CYS A 24 -6.82 -7.67 -6.92
N ASP A 25 -7.37 -8.81 -6.49
CA ASP A 25 -6.62 -10.06 -6.35
C ASP A 25 -6.54 -10.73 -7.73
N LEU A 26 -5.45 -10.45 -8.46
CA LEU A 26 -5.28 -10.81 -9.87
C LEU A 26 -4.62 -12.18 -10.10
N ASP A 27 -4.32 -12.91 -9.03
CA ASP A 27 -3.82 -14.29 -9.07
C ASP A 27 -4.93 -15.31 -9.37
N LEU A 28 -6.19 -14.85 -9.39
CA LEU A 28 -7.38 -15.63 -9.72
C LEU A 28 -7.48 -15.79 -11.24
N GLU A 29 -6.88 -16.84 -11.80
CA GLU A 29 -7.01 -17.19 -13.23
C GLU A 29 -8.37 -17.83 -13.59
N ASP A 30 -9.27 -18.04 -12.62
CA ASP A 30 -10.60 -18.59 -12.86
C ASP A 30 -11.57 -17.51 -13.36
N ALA A 31 -12.02 -17.66 -14.62
CA ALA A 31 -12.98 -16.77 -15.27
C ALA A 31 -14.31 -16.58 -14.48
N LYS A 32 -14.73 -17.57 -13.69
CA LYS A 32 -15.94 -17.46 -12.83
C LYS A 32 -15.71 -16.55 -11.62
N ILE A 33 -14.46 -16.41 -11.18
CA ILE A 33 -14.09 -15.55 -10.07
C ILE A 33 -13.83 -14.14 -10.59
N ILE A 34 -13.14 -14.01 -11.72
CA ILE A 34 -12.88 -12.71 -12.38
C ILE A 34 -14.19 -11.95 -12.64
N SER A 35 -15.23 -12.63 -13.14
CA SER A 35 -16.55 -12.00 -13.41
C SER A 35 -17.31 -11.54 -12.15
N GLN A 36 -16.84 -11.89 -10.95
CA GLN A 36 -17.38 -11.43 -9.67
C GLN A 36 -16.57 -10.26 -9.08
N LEU A 37 -15.40 -9.95 -9.64
CA LEU A 37 -14.59 -8.81 -9.20
C LEU A 37 -15.23 -7.48 -9.64
N PRO A 38 -14.90 -6.35 -9.00
CA PRO A 38 -15.28 -5.02 -9.48
C PRO A 38 -14.84 -4.79 -10.93
N GLU A 39 -15.59 -3.99 -11.69
CA GLU A 39 -15.34 -3.74 -13.13
C GLU A 39 -13.92 -3.25 -13.40
N GLU A 40 -13.38 -2.46 -12.47
CA GLU A 40 -12.00 -1.95 -12.47
C GLU A 40 -10.95 -3.06 -12.44
N CYS A 41 -11.27 -4.22 -11.86
CA CYS A 41 -10.40 -5.39 -11.77
C CYS A 41 -10.62 -6.40 -12.92
N GLN A 42 -11.75 -6.32 -13.63
CA GLN A 42 -12.09 -7.26 -14.71
C GLN A 42 -11.31 -6.98 -16.00
N HIS A 43 -10.83 -5.75 -16.19
CA HIS A 43 -10.27 -5.26 -17.44
C HIS A 43 -8.88 -4.64 -17.28
N VAL A 44 -8.06 -5.20 -16.38
CA VAL A 44 -6.65 -4.83 -16.24
C VAL A 44 -5.89 -5.35 -17.45
N ASP A 45 -5.17 -4.48 -18.17
CA ASP A 45 -4.36 -4.89 -19.31
C ASP A 45 -3.17 -5.77 -18.88
N ASP A 46 -2.68 -6.61 -19.78
CA ASP A 46 -1.60 -7.58 -19.50
C ASP A 46 -0.34 -6.93 -18.92
N THR A 47 -0.03 -5.68 -19.32
CA THR A 47 1.15 -4.97 -18.82
C THR A 47 0.95 -4.55 -17.36
N THR A 48 -0.21 -3.97 -17.04
CA THR A 48 -0.56 -3.63 -15.66
C THR A 48 -0.62 -4.88 -14.78
N LYS A 49 -1.23 -5.96 -15.27
CA LYS A 49 -1.31 -7.24 -14.54
C LYS A 49 0.08 -7.78 -14.23
N ALA A 50 0.99 -7.78 -15.20
CA ALA A 50 2.37 -8.23 -14.99
C ALA A 50 3.08 -7.39 -13.91
N LEU A 51 2.91 -6.06 -13.92
CA LEU A 51 3.48 -5.18 -12.89
C LEU A 51 2.88 -5.42 -11.51
N MET A 52 1.57 -5.71 -11.41
CA MET A 52 0.94 -6.04 -10.13
C MET A 52 1.45 -7.36 -9.54
N LEU A 53 1.68 -8.37 -10.39
CA LEU A 53 2.27 -9.65 -9.96
C LEU A 53 3.74 -9.48 -9.53
N GLU A 54 4.50 -8.63 -10.24
CA GLU A 54 5.87 -8.28 -9.87
C GLU A 54 5.91 -7.54 -8.53
N GLU A 55 5.01 -6.59 -8.33
CA GLU A 55 4.83 -5.86 -7.07
C GLU A 55 4.53 -6.85 -5.93
N ALA A 56 3.55 -7.74 -6.10
CA ALA A 56 3.19 -8.72 -5.07
C ALA A 56 4.36 -9.65 -4.71
N THR A 57 5.14 -10.07 -5.72
CA THR A 57 6.37 -10.85 -5.51
C THR A 57 7.41 -10.05 -4.72
N SER A 58 7.62 -8.79 -5.08
CA SER A 58 8.51 -7.87 -4.35
C SER A 58 8.06 -7.67 -2.90
N PHE A 59 6.75 -7.54 -2.64
CA PHE A 59 6.20 -7.45 -1.29
C PHE A 59 6.54 -8.69 -0.46
N LYS A 60 6.30 -9.88 -1.02
CA LYS A 60 6.52 -11.15 -0.35
C LYS A 60 7.99 -11.30 0.07
N LEU A 61 8.93 -11.03 -0.84
CA LEU A 61 10.36 -11.09 -0.56
C LEU A 61 10.78 -10.10 0.53
N PHE A 62 10.30 -8.86 0.44
CA PHE A 62 10.53 -7.85 1.46
C PHE A 62 10.01 -8.31 2.83
N HIS A 63 8.77 -8.81 2.88
CA HIS A 63 8.12 -9.23 4.11
C HIS A 63 8.84 -10.41 4.77
N GLU A 64 9.22 -11.43 3.99
CA GLU A 64 10.04 -12.55 4.48
C GLU A 64 11.38 -12.06 5.04
N LYS A 65 12.04 -11.12 4.36
CA LYS A 65 13.32 -10.55 4.83
C LYS A 65 13.16 -9.77 6.13
N LEU A 66 12.10 -8.96 6.25
CA LEU A 66 11.79 -8.22 7.47
C LEU A 66 11.52 -9.16 8.65
N LEU A 67 10.71 -10.20 8.46
CA LEU A 67 10.42 -11.19 9.49
C LEU A 67 11.70 -11.92 9.94
N ASN A 68 12.58 -12.28 9.01
CA ASN A 68 13.87 -12.91 9.33
C ASN A 68 14.77 -11.98 10.14
N TYR A 69 14.84 -10.70 9.77
CA TYR A 69 15.55 -9.69 10.54
C TYR A 69 14.99 -9.59 11.97
N GLU A 70 13.68 -9.44 12.12
CA GLU A 70 13.04 -9.27 13.43
C GLU A 70 13.21 -10.52 14.31
N ALA A 71 13.09 -11.72 13.73
CA ALA A 71 13.38 -12.96 14.43
C ALA A 71 14.84 -13.03 14.92
N SER A 72 15.80 -12.48 14.16
CA SER A 72 17.22 -12.44 14.58
C SER A 72 17.50 -11.48 15.74
N LYS A 73 16.63 -10.48 15.95
CA LYS A 73 16.74 -9.51 17.05
C LYS A 73 15.87 -9.87 18.25
N ALA A 74 15.04 -10.91 18.14
CA ALA A 74 14.12 -11.31 19.20
C ALA A 74 14.87 -11.65 20.50
N PRO A 75 14.43 -11.13 21.67
CA PRO A 75 14.97 -11.56 22.94
C PRO A 75 14.67 -13.04 23.19
N ASN A 76 15.55 -13.75 23.90
CA ASN A 76 15.52 -15.21 24.12
C ASN A 76 14.29 -15.76 24.88
N SER A 77 13.22 -14.97 25.04
CA SER A 77 12.03 -15.35 25.77
C SER A 77 10.79 -14.82 25.04
N ASP A 78 10.17 -15.70 24.25
CA ASP A 78 8.73 -15.93 24.14
C ASP A 78 8.34 -16.37 22.72
N GLU A 79 7.30 -17.19 22.62
CA GLU A 79 6.73 -17.74 21.37
C GLU A 79 5.98 -16.66 20.54
N GLU A 80 6.12 -15.39 20.89
CA GLU A 80 5.44 -14.26 20.26
C GLU A 80 6.30 -13.68 19.12
N ILE A 81 5.64 -13.30 18.01
CA ILE A 81 6.31 -12.67 16.87
C ILE A 81 6.87 -11.33 17.34
N HIS A 82 8.20 -11.23 17.47
CA HIS A 82 8.88 -9.96 17.73
C HIS A 82 8.69 -9.04 16.52
N MET A 83 8.17 -7.83 16.77
CA MET A 83 8.08 -6.77 15.77
C MET A 83 8.90 -5.58 16.24
N ASP A 84 9.94 -5.24 15.48
CA ASP A 84 10.81 -4.10 15.78
C ASP A 84 10.18 -2.83 15.19
N MET A 85 9.24 -2.25 15.96
CA MET A 85 8.46 -1.10 15.51
C MET A 85 9.33 0.14 15.24
N ASP A 86 10.43 0.30 15.98
CA ASP A 86 11.37 1.42 15.76
C ASP A 86 12.11 1.24 14.45
N PHE A 87 12.62 0.04 14.17
CA PHE A 87 13.24 -0.28 12.90
C PHE A 87 12.26 -0.16 11.73
N ARG A 88 11.02 -0.67 11.86
CA ARG A 88 9.98 -0.50 10.84
C ARG A 88 9.74 0.98 10.55
N ASN A 89 9.52 1.80 11.57
CA ASN A 89 9.28 3.23 11.38
C ASN A 89 10.45 3.92 10.67
N ALA A 90 11.69 3.59 11.03
CA ALA A 90 12.88 4.10 10.36
C ALA A 90 12.95 3.63 8.90
N LEU A 91 12.64 2.36 8.63
CA LEU A 91 12.66 1.74 7.31
C LEU A 91 11.64 2.39 6.37
N TYR A 92 10.37 2.47 6.79
CA TYR A 92 9.28 3.12 6.05
C TYR A 92 9.52 4.63 5.86
N GLY A 93 10.11 5.29 6.86
CA GLY A 93 10.46 6.72 6.80
C GLY A 93 11.61 7.02 5.85
N THR A 94 12.65 6.18 5.82
CA THR A 94 13.88 6.42 5.04
C THR A 94 13.63 6.35 3.54
N VAL A 95 12.84 5.36 3.09
CA VAL A 95 12.57 5.21 1.65
C VAL A 95 11.44 6.12 1.17
N GLU A 96 10.77 6.85 2.06
CA GLU A 96 9.71 7.80 1.72
C GLU A 96 8.60 7.17 0.85
N LEU A 97 8.05 6.01 1.24
CA LEU A 97 7.01 5.30 0.46
C LEU A 97 5.82 6.18 0.04
N HIS A 98 5.50 7.18 0.86
CA HIS A 98 4.45 8.16 0.58
C HIS A 98 4.67 8.95 -0.72
N THR A 99 5.91 9.06 -1.22
CA THR A 99 6.23 9.75 -2.48
C THR A 99 5.74 9.02 -3.72
N CYS A 100 5.42 7.71 -3.60
CA CYS A 100 4.87 6.96 -4.71
C CYS A 100 3.43 7.36 -5.05
N LEU A 101 2.74 8.11 -4.19
CA LEU A 101 1.38 8.59 -4.43
C LEU A 101 1.42 10.07 -4.82
N SER A 102 1.50 10.37 -6.12
CA SER A 102 1.32 11.72 -6.66
C SER A 102 -0.02 11.91 -7.38
N VAL A 103 -0.52 13.15 -7.42
CA VAL A 103 -1.89 13.52 -7.87
C VAL A 103 -2.18 13.14 -9.33
N ASN A 104 -1.17 12.85 -10.15
CA ASN A 104 -1.29 12.52 -11.58
C ASN A 104 -0.52 11.26 -11.99
N GLU A 105 -0.21 10.37 -11.05
CA GLU A 105 0.56 9.16 -11.37
C GLU A 105 -0.29 8.11 -12.08
N THR A 106 0.28 7.45 -13.08
CA THR A 106 -0.36 6.28 -13.68
C THR A 106 -0.14 5.07 -12.78
N VAL A 107 -1.03 4.08 -12.85
CA VAL A 107 -0.89 2.81 -12.11
C VAL A 107 0.49 2.16 -12.37
N HIS A 108 1.00 2.23 -13.60
CA HIS A 108 2.34 1.71 -13.93
C HIS A 108 3.46 2.41 -13.16
N LEU A 109 3.42 3.75 -13.10
CA LEU A 109 4.42 4.54 -12.40
C LEU A 109 4.35 4.30 -10.88
N TYR A 110 3.13 4.21 -10.35
CA TYR A 110 2.88 3.85 -8.96
C TYR A 110 3.48 2.48 -8.61
N LEU A 111 3.13 1.43 -9.35
CA LEU A 111 3.61 0.06 -9.11
C LEU A 111 5.14 -0.03 -9.21
N ARG A 112 5.74 0.62 -10.21
CA ARG A 112 7.20 0.67 -10.35
C ARG A 112 7.87 1.38 -9.18
N CYS A 113 7.29 2.49 -8.70
CA CYS A 113 7.78 3.17 -7.52
C CYS A 113 7.74 2.25 -6.30
N LEU A 114 6.64 1.53 -6.07
CA LEU A 114 6.54 0.57 -4.95
C LEU A 114 7.60 -0.52 -5.03
N ILE A 115 7.80 -1.11 -6.21
CA ILE A 115 8.83 -2.14 -6.44
C ILE A 115 10.23 -1.58 -6.12
N ASP A 116 10.56 -0.39 -6.62
CA ASP A 116 11.85 0.26 -6.40
C ASP A 116 12.08 0.59 -4.90
N LYS A 117 11.09 1.20 -4.24
CA LYS A 117 11.17 1.51 -2.81
C LYS A 117 11.31 0.25 -1.96
N ARG A 118 10.64 -0.86 -2.31
CA ARG A 118 10.83 -2.15 -1.62
C ARG A 118 12.22 -2.72 -1.82
N SER A 119 12.80 -2.58 -3.01
CA SER A 119 14.21 -2.95 -3.23
C SER A 119 15.13 -2.18 -2.29
N GLN A 120 14.93 -0.86 -2.17
CA GLN A 120 15.71 -0.02 -1.23
C GLN A 120 15.53 -0.46 0.22
N MET A 121 14.31 -0.83 0.64
CA MET A 121 14.07 -1.37 1.98
C MET A 121 14.82 -2.67 2.23
N MET A 122 14.81 -3.59 1.26
CA MET A 122 15.56 -4.84 1.38
C MET A 122 17.06 -4.58 1.54
N ASP A 123 17.63 -3.59 0.83
CA ASP A 123 19.03 -3.19 0.99
C ASP A 123 19.30 -2.60 2.38
N LEU A 124 18.39 -1.80 2.94
CA LEU A 124 18.51 -1.27 4.29
C LEU A 124 18.44 -2.36 5.36
N ILE A 125 17.59 -3.38 5.18
CA ILE A 125 17.55 -4.56 6.07
C ILE A 125 18.88 -5.33 6.01
N GLU A 126 19.48 -5.49 4.82
CA GLU A 126 20.79 -6.13 4.68
C GLU A 126 21.86 -5.38 5.46
N GLN A 127 21.87 -4.04 5.37
CA GLN A 127 22.86 -3.20 6.07
C GLN A 127 22.70 -3.21 7.60
N ALA A 128 21.51 -3.57 8.10
CA ALA A 128 21.21 -3.65 9.53
C ALA A 128 21.43 -5.06 10.14
N THR A 129 21.71 -6.05 9.31
CA THR A 129 21.97 -7.44 9.70
C THR A 129 23.45 -7.65 9.99
#